data_AF-A0A1I0QKX1-F1
#
_entry.id   AF-A0A1I0QKX1-F1
#
_cell.length_a   1.000
_cell.length_b   1.000
_cell.length_c   1.000
_cell.angle_alpha   90.00
_cell.angle_beta   90.00
_cell.angle_gamma   90.00
#
_symmetry.space_group_name_H-M   'P 1'
#
loop_
_entity.id
_entity.type
_entity.pdbx_description
1 polymer ?
#
loop_
_entity_poly.entity_id
_entity_poly.type
_entity_poly.pdbx_seq_one_letter_code
_entity_poly.pdbx_strand_id
1 'polypeptide(L)'
;MSEIDKFLDTEGRIKQLPRKGIIKQEVLTYLAQKFEFDIDYTEKEVNEIIKTWHTFNDYFLLRRELIDYQYICRTLDGSRYWKKPTFMKQTEVE
;
A
#
# COMPACT_ATOMS: atom_id res chain seq x y z
N MET A 1 -13.29 7.52 13.47
CA MET A 1 -12.26 6.68 14.12
C MET A 1 -11.83 5.65 13.10
N SER A 2 -10.63 5.76 12.56
CA SER A 2 -10.17 4.86 11.50
C SER A 2 -9.93 3.47 12.09
N GLU A 3 -10.66 2.45 11.62
CA GLU A 3 -10.56 1.08 12.13
C GLU A 3 -9.16 0.46 11.97
N ILE A 4 -8.31 1.10 11.15
CA ILE A 4 -6.91 0.71 10.93
C ILE A 4 -6.01 0.94 12.16
N ASP A 5 -6.38 1.81 13.11
CA ASP A 5 -5.54 2.13 14.28
C ASP A 5 -5.17 0.88 15.10
N LYS A 6 -6.10 -0.07 15.20
CA LYS A 6 -5.89 -1.38 15.84
C LYS A 6 -4.80 -2.21 15.16
N PHE A 7 -4.51 -1.93 13.89
CA PHE A 7 -3.54 -2.60 13.03
C PHE A 7 -2.26 -1.79 12.84
N LEU A 8 -2.22 -0.56 13.36
CA LEU A 8 -1.03 0.27 13.40
C LEU A 8 -0.34 0.12 14.78
N ASP A 9 0.95 0.34 14.77
CA ASP A 9 1.78 0.46 15.96
C ASP A 9 1.85 1.92 16.44
N THR A 10 2.50 2.19 17.58
CA THR A 10 2.65 3.57 18.10
C THR A 10 3.45 4.47 17.16
N GLU A 11 4.30 3.88 16.32
CA GLU A 11 5.03 4.58 15.25
C GLU A 11 4.22 4.72 13.94
N GLY A 12 2.98 4.22 13.89
CA GLY A 12 2.14 4.25 12.68
C GLY A 12 2.57 3.24 11.62
N ARG A 13 3.29 2.17 12.01
CA ARG A 13 3.66 1.04 11.14
C ARG A 13 2.58 -0.04 11.18
N ILE A 14 2.37 -0.73 10.06
CA ILE A 14 1.38 -1.82 9.97
C ILE A 14 1.92 -3.03 10.72
N LYS A 15 1.25 -3.44 11.79
CA LYS A 15 1.61 -4.64 12.56
C LYS A 15 0.85 -5.89 12.15
N GLN A 16 -0.31 -5.73 11.52
CA GLN A 16 -1.11 -6.86 11.04
C GLN A 16 -2.00 -6.43 9.88
N LEU A 17 -2.09 -7.26 8.84
CA LEU A 17 -3.04 -7.01 7.76
C LEU A 17 -4.39 -7.70 8.05
N PRO A 18 -5.51 -6.98 8.03
CA PRO A 18 -6.83 -7.60 8.15
C PRO A 18 -7.14 -8.52 6.95
N ARG A 19 -7.85 -9.64 7.20
CA ARG A 19 -8.08 -10.68 6.20
C ARG A 19 -9.06 -10.30 5.08
N LYS A 20 -10.09 -9.47 5.33
CA LYS A 20 -11.04 -8.98 4.31
C LYS A 20 -11.85 -7.79 4.84
N GLY A 21 -12.10 -6.78 4.00
CA GLY A 21 -13.00 -5.65 4.29
C GLY A 21 -12.45 -4.28 3.91
N ILE A 22 -13.23 -3.24 4.23
CA ILE A 22 -12.90 -1.82 4.03
C ILE A 22 -11.59 -1.45 4.76
N ILE A 23 -11.39 -2.00 5.96
CA ILE A 23 -10.18 -1.77 6.77
C ILE A 23 -8.90 -2.16 6.01
N LYS A 24 -8.94 -3.22 5.20
CA LYS A 24 -7.78 -3.64 4.40
C LYS A 24 -7.42 -2.58 3.36
N GLN A 25 -8.43 -2.05 2.68
CA GLN A 25 -8.26 -0.96 1.72
C GLN A 25 -7.73 0.30 2.38
N GLU A 26 -8.21 0.63 3.58
CA GLU A 26 -7.72 1.78 4.34
C GLU A 26 -6.24 1.62 4.72
N VAL A 27 -5.82 0.43 5.18
CA VAL A 27 -4.40 0.15 5.49
C VAL A 27 -3.53 0.27 4.23
N LEU A 28 -3.98 -0.29 3.11
CA LEU A 28 -3.26 -0.21 1.84
C LEU A 28 -3.22 1.22 1.30
N THR A 29 -4.29 1.98 1.45
CA THR A 29 -4.36 3.40 1.08
C THR A 29 -3.39 4.22 1.94
N TYR A 30 -3.36 3.97 3.25
CA TYR A 30 -2.39 4.60 4.15
C TYR A 30 -0.95 4.30 3.74
N LEU A 31 -0.64 3.04 3.38
CA LEU A 31 0.67 2.67 2.87
C LEU A 31 0.97 3.32 1.51
N ALA A 32 0.01 3.32 0.59
CA ALA A 32 0.13 3.95 -0.72
C ALA A 32 0.36 5.47 -0.63
N GLN A 33 -0.16 6.13 0.40
CA GLN A 33 0.12 7.54 0.67
C GLN A 33 1.59 7.81 1.02
N LYS A 34 2.34 6.80 1.49
CA LYS A 34 3.78 6.92 1.75
C LYS A 34 4.64 6.85 0.50
N PHE A 35 4.09 6.33 -0.59
CA PHE A 35 4.72 6.40 -1.90
C PHE A 35 4.42 7.75 -2.55
N GLU A 36 5.43 8.35 -3.14
CA GLU A 36 5.27 9.58 -3.89
C GLU A 36 4.67 9.28 -5.26
N PHE A 37 3.86 10.23 -5.72
CA PHE A 37 3.34 10.20 -7.07
C PHE A 37 4.43 10.71 -8.02
N ASP A 38 4.46 10.20 -9.25
CA ASP A 38 5.47 10.55 -10.28
C ASP A 38 6.90 10.07 -10.00
N ILE A 39 7.10 9.23 -8.98
CA ILE A 39 8.39 8.59 -8.72
C ILE A 39 8.35 7.13 -9.17
N ASP A 40 9.29 6.76 -10.04
CA ASP A 40 9.62 5.37 -10.33
C ASP A 40 10.59 4.81 -9.29
N TYR A 41 10.07 3.89 -8.47
CA TYR A 41 10.81 3.12 -7.51
C TYR A 41 11.29 1.81 -8.14
N THR A 42 12.50 1.39 -7.79
CA THR A 42 12.96 0.03 -8.09
C THR A 42 12.30 -0.99 -7.16
N GLU A 43 12.36 -2.27 -7.53
CA GLU A 43 11.92 -3.36 -6.64
C GLU A 43 12.54 -3.26 -5.24
N LYS A 44 13.84 -2.94 -5.18
CA LYS A 44 14.56 -2.80 -3.91
C LYS A 44 13.99 -1.67 -3.07
N GLU A 45 13.78 -0.50 -3.65
CA GLU A 45 13.21 0.65 -2.95
C GLU A 45 11.80 0.37 -2.45
N VAL A 46 10.94 -0.22 -3.27
CA VAL A 46 9.59 -0.62 -2.84
C VAL A 46 9.67 -1.60 -1.68
N ASN A 47 10.54 -2.61 -1.77
CA ASN A 47 10.71 -3.57 -0.69
C ASN A 47 11.19 -2.89 0.60
N GLU A 48 12.13 -1.95 0.51
CA GLU A 48 12.63 -1.20 1.68
C GLU A 48 11.55 -0.28 2.27
N ILE A 49 10.80 0.46 1.45
CA ILE A 49 9.68 1.30 1.90
C ILE A 49 8.64 0.44 2.63
N ILE A 50 8.21 -0.66 2.02
CA ILE A 50 7.25 -1.57 2.65
C ILE A 50 7.83 -2.09 3.97
N LYS A 51 9.10 -2.53 4.00
CA LYS A 51 9.82 -2.94 5.22
C LYS A 51 9.84 -1.88 6.31
N THR A 52 10.08 -0.62 5.99
CA THR A 52 10.08 0.47 6.97
C THR A 52 8.69 0.73 7.54
N TRP A 53 7.63 0.52 6.75
CA TRP A 53 6.25 0.80 7.14
C TRP A 53 5.46 -0.41 7.68
N HIS A 54 6.10 -1.57 7.83
CA HIS A 54 5.46 -2.75 8.42
C HIS A 54 6.37 -3.48 9.41
N THR A 55 5.80 -4.11 10.44
CA THR A 55 6.55 -4.79 11.50
C THR A 55 6.43 -6.31 11.46
N PHE A 56 5.52 -6.86 10.66
CA PHE A 56 5.26 -8.31 10.56
C PHE A 56 6.13 -9.02 9.51
N ASN A 57 7.06 -8.31 8.87
CA ASN A 57 8.01 -8.81 7.86
C ASN A 57 7.38 -9.53 6.62
N ASP A 58 6.05 -9.54 6.44
CA ASP A 58 5.38 -10.01 5.22
C ASP A 58 5.15 -8.90 4.17
N TYR A 59 6.24 -8.25 3.74
CA TYR A 59 6.19 -7.26 2.66
C TYR A 59 5.69 -7.87 1.33
N PHE A 60 5.88 -9.17 1.10
CA PHE A 60 5.34 -9.88 -0.07
C PHE A 60 3.82 -9.79 -0.15
N LEU A 61 3.14 -9.95 0.98
CA LEU A 61 1.69 -9.90 1.04
C LEU A 61 1.20 -8.48 0.81
N LEU A 62 1.81 -7.48 1.47
CA LEU A 62 1.51 -6.06 1.22
C LEU A 62 1.72 -5.66 -0.24
N ARG A 63 2.85 -6.05 -0.84
CA ARG A 63 3.15 -5.75 -2.24
C ARG A 63 2.11 -6.37 -3.18
N ARG A 64 1.73 -7.62 -2.94
CA ARG A 64 0.70 -8.29 -3.74
C ARG A 64 -0.63 -7.55 -3.64
N GLU A 65 -1.04 -7.18 -2.43
CA GLU A 65 -2.28 -6.46 -2.18
C GLU A 65 -2.27 -5.06 -2.80
N LEU A 66 -1.17 -4.31 -2.67
CA LEU A 66 -0.99 -3.01 -3.29
C LEU A 66 -1.14 -3.07 -4.83
N ILE A 67 -0.66 -4.14 -5.45
CA ILE A 67 -0.81 -4.39 -6.89
C ILE A 67 -2.24 -4.83 -7.22
N ASP A 68 -2.83 -5.73 -6.43
CA ASP A 68 -4.19 -6.26 -6.61
C ASP A 68 -5.24 -5.13 -6.58
N TYR A 69 -5.11 -4.22 -5.62
CA TYR A 69 -5.92 -3.02 -5.50
C TYR A 69 -5.50 -1.87 -6.42
N GLN A 70 -4.49 -2.07 -7.27
CA GLN A 70 -3.99 -1.09 -8.24
C GLN A 70 -3.47 0.23 -7.63
N TYR A 71 -3.04 0.23 -6.37
CA TYR A 71 -2.38 1.40 -5.76
C TYR A 71 -0.97 1.61 -6.33
N ILE A 72 -0.29 0.52 -6.66
CA ILE A 72 1.06 0.54 -7.24
C ILE A 72 1.02 -0.29 -8.52
N CYS A 73 1.58 0.25 -9.60
CA CYS A 73 1.81 -0.49 -10.83
C CYS A 73 3.25 -0.97 -10.90
N ARG A 74 3.46 -2.02 -11.68
CA ARG A 74 4.79 -2.57 -11.99
C ARG A 74 4.98 -2.67 -13.49
N THR A 75 6.21 -2.54 -13.96
CA THR A 75 6.54 -2.91 -15.34
C THR A 75 6.36 -4.42 -15.53
N LEU A 76 6.11 -4.85 -16.77
CA LEU A 76 6.07 -6.27 -17.13
C LEU A 76 7.40 -6.98 -16.84
N ASP A 77 8.50 -6.25 -17.01
CA ASP A 77 9.86 -6.69 -16.69
C ASP A 77 10.15 -6.74 -15.17
N GLY A 78 9.28 -6.15 -14.34
CA GLY A 78 9.43 -6.10 -12.89
C GLY A 78 10.52 -5.15 -12.40
N SER A 79 11.18 -4.40 -13.30
CA SER A 79 12.30 -3.51 -12.97
C SER A 79 11.88 -2.15 -12.42
N ARG A 80 10.64 -1.68 -12.63
CA ARG A 80 10.13 -0.44 -12.01
C ARG A 80 8.74 -0.59 -11.44
N TYR A 81 8.50 0.15 -10.37
CA TYR A 81 7.24 0.27 -9.65
C TYR A 81 6.91 1.75 -9.51
N TRP A 82 5.64 2.13 -9.66
CA TRP A 82 5.23 3.51 -9.44
C TRP A 82 3.85 3.53 -8.82
N LYS A 83 3.63 4.52 -7.96
CA LYS A 83 2.29 4.77 -7.43
C LYS A 83 1.38 5.16 -8.59
N LYS A 84 0.30 4.41 -8.75
CA LYS A 84 -0.72 4.79 -9.72
C LYS A 84 -1.32 6.11 -9.24
N PRO A 85 -1.62 7.07 -10.13
CA PRO A 85 -2.50 8.16 -9.73
C PRO A 85 -3.79 7.46 -9.35
N THR A 86 -4.08 7.39 -8.05
CA THR A 86 -5.44 7.20 -7.60
C THR A 86 -6.15 8.44 -8.08
N PHE A 87 -6.61 8.41 -9.33
CA PHE A 87 -7.79 9.14 -9.71
C PHE A 87 -8.82 8.60 -8.74
N MET A 88 -9.03 9.34 -7.65
CA MET A 88 -10.23 9.15 -6.86
C MET A 88 -11.34 9.20 -7.90
N LYS A 89 -11.88 8.03 -8.25
CA LYS A 89 -13.25 8.02 -8.72
C LYS A 89 -13.99 8.58 -7.53
N GLN A 90 -14.33 9.86 -7.65
CA GLN A 90 -15.55 10.38 -7.06
C GLN A 90 -16.57 9.26 -7.25
N THR A 91 -17.14 8.84 -6.14
CA THR A 91 -18.37 8.09 -6.14
C THR A 91 -19.38 8.92 -6.93
N GLU A 92 -19.50 8.66 -8.22
CA GLU A 92 -20.70 9.00 -8.97
C GLU A 92 -21.67 7.87 -8.61
N VAL A 93 -22.44 8.14 -7.56
CA VAL A 93 -23.73 7.51 -7.36
C VAL A 93 -24.60 7.95 -8.52
N GLU A 94 -24.98 7.01 -9.40
CA GLU A 94 -26.15 7.12 -10.28
C GLU A 94 -26.90 5.79 -10.26
#